data_AF-A0A6N8EES4-F1
#
_entry.id   AF-A0A6N8EES4-F1
#
_cell.length_a   1.000
_cell.length_b   1.000
_cell.length_c   1.000
_cell.angle_alpha   90.00
_cell.angle_beta   90.00
_cell.angle_gamma   90.00
#
_symmetry.space_group_name_H-M   'P 1'
#
loop_
_entity.id
_entity.type
_entity.pdbx_description
1 polymer ?
#
loop_
_entity_poly.entity_id
_entity_poly.type
_entity_poly.pdbx_seq_one_letter_code
_entity_poly.pdbx_strand_id
1 'polypeptide(L)'
;MKNPRCSGTKREIGVRPLFSTAARRCRPSPTLRSKEYLPYAQQHKRTAGADKSKLRVHLLPRFGPRKLDSLTRREMELYHGEIKEALTPATANRHLSLLSKLFKLAVQWGYLEKNPCQGIAKFKENNQRHRYLSEDELRRMFAAMESEPNQVIVAALKFLLLTGIRKEEGLQAKWEHVDLERGSLFLPETKSGRSRYVVLNPEALAILRAQTPIPGNPYVFPGRVQGQPLNNPIKGFKRILAAAGIENLRIHDLRHSFASLAVNAGATLYDVQHLLGHASPQTTQRYTHLTDERLRQVSGAVGQVVGQAKTVPNSERHP
;
A
#
# COMPACT_ATOMS: atom_id res chain seq x y z
N MET A 1 47.18 52.77 -63.89
CA MET A 1 48.20 52.67 -62.83
C MET A 1 47.95 51.39 -62.02
N LYS A 2 48.96 50.51 -61.94
CA LYS A 2 49.23 49.40 -60.99
C LYS A 2 48.07 48.53 -60.41
N ASN A 3 48.15 47.23 -60.75
CA ASN A 3 47.58 45.99 -60.14
C ASN A 3 48.00 45.80 -58.64
N PRO A 4 47.65 44.69 -57.90
CA PRO A 4 46.49 43.76 -57.85
C PRO A 4 46.12 43.26 -56.38
N ARG A 5 45.31 42.17 -56.29
CA ARG A 5 45.05 41.18 -55.17
C ARG A 5 43.64 41.30 -54.53
N CYS A 6 42.87 40.25 -54.23
CA CYS A 6 43.15 38.84 -53.95
C CYS A 6 41.95 37.90 -54.28
N SER A 7 42.34 36.66 -54.54
CA SER A 7 41.64 35.36 -54.69
C SER A 7 40.35 35.05 -53.92
N GLY A 8 39.50 34.19 -54.52
CA GLY A 8 38.55 33.36 -53.78
C GLY A 8 37.49 32.63 -54.63
N THR A 9 37.88 31.54 -55.28
CA THR A 9 36.99 30.59 -55.99
C THR A 9 36.03 29.87 -55.03
N LYS A 10 34.71 30.10 -55.16
CA LYS A 10 33.68 29.26 -54.53
C LYS A 10 33.26 28.16 -55.49
N ARG A 11 33.64 26.91 -55.20
CA ARG A 11 33.06 25.70 -55.78
C ARG A 11 31.80 25.33 -54.99
N GLU A 12 30.74 25.02 -55.73
CA GLU A 12 29.47 24.49 -55.24
C GLU A 12 29.67 23.20 -54.44
N ILE A 13 28.98 23.10 -53.30
CA ILE A 13 28.83 21.85 -52.54
C ILE A 13 27.33 21.58 -52.44
N GLY A 14 26.89 20.51 -53.12
CA GLY A 14 25.53 20.01 -53.07
C GLY A 14 25.13 19.60 -51.66
N VAL A 15 24.02 20.14 -51.19
CA VAL A 15 23.40 19.78 -49.91
C VAL A 15 22.66 18.45 -50.10
N ARG A 16 23.22 17.35 -49.59
CA ARG A 16 22.48 16.09 -49.38
C ARG A 16 21.51 16.28 -48.20
N PRO A 17 20.22 15.91 -48.32
CA PRO A 17 19.33 15.90 -47.17
C PRO A 17 19.71 14.75 -46.22
N LEU A 18 20.13 15.10 -45.01
CA LEU A 18 20.39 14.18 -43.89
C LEU A 18 19.08 13.79 -43.17
N PHE A 19 18.14 13.14 -43.85
CA PHE A 19 17.07 12.41 -43.16
C PHE A 19 16.71 11.14 -43.92
N SER A 20 17.62 10.17 -43.86
CA SER A 20 17.26 8.77 -44.06
C SER A 20 16.59 8.27 -42.77
N THR A 21 15.30 7.98 -42.85
CA THR A 21 14.58 7.18 -41.85
C THR A 21 15.13 5.77 -41.86
N ALA A 22 16.27 5.56 -41.19
CA ALA A 22 16.76 4.24 -40.88
C ALA A 22 15.73 3.57 -39.94
N ALA A 23 15.00 2.57 -40.46
CA ALA A 23 14.21 1.67 -39.66
C ALA A 23 15.07 1.20 -38.48
N ARG A 24 14.66 1.54 -37.25
CA ARG A 24 15.30 1.00 -36.04
C ARG A 24 15.16 -0.52 -36.13
N ARG A 25 16.24 -1.22 -36.51
CA ARG A 25 16.27 -2.68 -36.46
C ARG A 25 16.06 -3.07 -34.99
N CYS A 26 14.85 -3.51 -34.65
CA CYS A 26 14.55 -4.07 -33.34
C CYS A 26 15.55 -5.21 -33.07
N ARG A 27 16.08 -5.23 -31.84
CA ARG A 27 16.90 -6.37 -31.39
C ARG A 27 16.06 -7.64 -31.50
N PRO A 28 16.68 -8.81 -31.76
CA PRO A 28 15.95 -10.07 -31.77
C PRO A 28 15.15 -10.21 -30.47
N SER A 29 13.84 -10.40 -30.61
CA SER A 29 12.93 -10.40 -29.47
C SER A 29 13.22 -11.58 -28.56
N PRO A 30 13.51 -11.36 -27.27
CA PRO A 30 13.76 -12.43 -26.35
C PRO A 30 12.46 -13.15 -26.02
N THR A 31 12.56 -14.30 -25.37
CA THR A 31 11.39 -14.99 -24.81
C THR A 31 11.00 -14.39 -23.46
N LEU A 32 9.78 -14.68 -22.97
CA LEU A 32 9.38 -14.25 -21.63
C LEU A 32 10.22 -14.90 -20.51
N ARG A 33 10.96 -15.97 -20.81
CA ARG A 33 11.98 -16.57 -19.92
C ARG A 33 13.25 -15.74 -19.79
N SER A 34 13.39 -14.62 -20.50
CA SER A 34 14.58 -13.80 -20.40
C SER A 34 14.87 -13.41 -18.95
N LYS A 35 16.13 -13.53 -18.56
CA LYS A 35 16.57 -13.23 -17.19
C LYS A 35 16.68 -11.73 -16.94
N GLU A 36 16.23 -10.86 -17.85
CA GLU A 36 16.45 -9.41 -17.76
C GLU A 36 15.45 -8.72 -16.82
N TYR A 37 14.20 -9.17 -16.78
CA TYR A 37 13.17 -8.52 -15.99
C TYR A 37 13.38 -8.66 -14.48
N LEU A 38 13.69 -9.86 -13.98
CA LEU A 38 13.75 -10.11 -12.53
C LEU A 38 14.91 -9.36 -11.84
N PRO A 39 16.14 -9.32 -12.38
CA PRO A 39 17.22 -8.48 -11.85
C PRO A 39 16.87 -7.00 -11.87
N TYR A 40 16.29 -6.51 -12.97
CA TYR A 40 15.80 -5.12 -13.03
C TYR A 40 14.75 -4.86 -11.94
N ALA A 41 13.76 -5.75 -11.80
CA ALA A 41 12.73 -5.61 -10.78
C ALA A 41 13.31 -5.64 -9.37
N GLN A 42 14.31 -6.50 -9.10
CA GLN A 42 14.98 -6.57 -7.79
C GLN A 42 15.73 -5.28 -7.46
N GLN A 43 16.36 -4.63 -8.44
CA GLN A 43 17.07 -3.37 -8.24
C GLN A 43 16.12 -2.17 -8.07
N HIS A 44 14.99 -2.18 -8.77
CA HIS A 44 14.12 -0.99 -8.87
C HIS A 44 12.78 -1.11 -8.14
N LYS A 45 12.44 -2.27 -7.57
CA LYS A 45 11.12 -2.50 -6.96
C LYS A 45 11.20 -3.36 -5.70
N ARG A 46 10.75 -2.78 -4.57
CA ARG A 46 10.58 -3.49 -3.29
C ARG A 46 9.67 -4.73 -3.38
N THR A 47 8.70 -4.74 -4.31
CA THR A 47 7.76 -5.86 -4.46
C THR A 47 8.18 -6.89 -5.52
N ALA A 48 9.44 -6.94 -5.93
CA ALA A 48 9.93 -7.89 -6.94
C ALA A 48 9.61 -9.35 -6.59
N GLY A 49 9.62 -9.71 -5.30
CA GLY A 49 9.24 -11.06 -4.85
C GLY A 49 7.80 -11.45 -5.22
N ALA A 50 6.86 -10.50 -5.18
CA ALA A 50 5.47 -10.75 -5.57
C ALA A 50 5.32 -10.92 -7.10
N ASP A 51 6.22 -10.32 -7.89
CA ASP A 51 6.26 -10.49 -9.33
C ASP A 51 6.86 -11.86 -9.69
N LYS A 52 7.92 -12.29 -8.98
CA LYS A 52 8.54 -13.62 -9.13
C LYS A 52 7.53 -14.75 -8.98
N SER A 53 6.64 -14.66 -8.00
CA SER A 53 5.60 -15.69 -7.79
C SER A 53 4.63 -15.77 -8.99
N LYS A 54 4.10 -14.63 -9.45
CA LYS A 54 3.16 -14.60 -10.60
C LYS A 54 3.81 -15.05 -11.90
N LEU A 55 5.06 -14.65 -12.11
CA LEU A 55 5.87 -15.10 -13.25
C LEU A 55 6.01 -16.62 -13.22
N ARG A 56 6.46 -17.19 -12.11
CA ARG A 56 6.69 -18.63 -11.97
C ARG A 56 5.40 -19.46 -12.10
N VAL A 57 4.33 -19.05 -11.44
CA VAL A 57 3.10 -19.86 -11.31
C VAL A 57 2.19 -19.72 -12.53
N HIS A 58 2.12 -18.55 -13.16
CA HIS A 58 1.12 -18.28 -14.19
C HIS A 58 1.72 -17.89 -15.55
N LEU A 59 2.63 -16.93 -15.58
CA LEU A 59 3.08 -16.34 -16.87
C LEU A 59 4.09 -17.24 -17.61
N LEU A 60 5.08 -17.80 -16.91
CA LEU A 60 6.11 -18.64 -17.51
C LEU A 60 5.58 -20.00 -18.00
N PRO A 61 4.64 -20.68 -17.31
CA PRO A 61 4.03 -21.89 -17.86
C PRO A 61 3.29 -21.64 -19.17
N ARG A 62 2.61 -20.50 -19.31
CA ARG A 62 1.79 -20.18 -20.49
C ARG A 62 2.59 -19.58 -21.65
N PHE A 63 3.44 -18.61 -21.37
CA PHE A 63 4.10 -17.77 -22.36
C PHE A 63 5.63 -17.89 -22.35
N GLY A 64 6.20 -18.67 -21.42
CA GLY A 64 7.64 -18.74 -21.19
C GLY A 64 8.51 -18.96 -22.43
N PRO A 65 8.25 -19.97 -23.29
CA PRO A 65 9.06 -20.24 -24.47
C PRO A 65 8.77 -19.30 -25.65
N ARG A 66 7.69 -18.50 -25.59
CA ARG A 66 7.28 -17.64 -26.71
C ARG A 66 8.09 -16.35 -26.73
N LYS A 67 8.42 -15.90 -27.95
CA LYS A 67 9.05 -14.59 -28.18
C LYS A 67 8.07 -13.47 -27.87
N LEU A 68 8.57 -12.36 -27.32
CA LEU A 68 7.72 -11.24 -26.90
C LEU A 68 7.00 -10.58 -28.10
N ASP A 69 7.61 -10.57 -29.28
CA ASP A 69 7.04 -10.02 -30.52
C ASP A 69 5.88 -10.85 -31.08
N SER A 70 5.82 -12.14 -30.73
CA SER A 70 4.74 -13.03 -31.14
C SER A 70 3.48 -12.91 -30.29
N LEU A 71 3.53 -12.19 -29.16
CA LEU A 71 2.41 -12.08 -28.23
C LEU A 71 1.52 -10.90 -28.59
N THR A 72 0.29 -11.22 -28.98
CA THR A 72 -0.68 -10.23 -29.48
C THR A 72 -1.53 -9.63 -28.36
N ARG A 73 -2.15 -8.48 -28.64
CA ARG A 73 -3.13 -7.85 -27.74
C ARG A 73 -4.30 -8.79 -27.42
N ARG A 74 -4.81 -9.50 -28.43
CA ARG A 74 -5.94 -10.43 -28.26
C ARG A 74 -5.61 -11.55 -27.27
N GLU A 75 -4.41 -12.10 -27.32
CA GLU A 75 -3.97 -13.13 -26.36
C GLU A 75 -3.85 -12.58 -24.94
N MET A 76 -3.42 -11.33 -24.78
CA MET A 76 -3.35 -10.68 -23.46
C MET A 76 -4.74 -10.41 -22.89
N GLU A 77 -5.70 -10.02 -23.74
CA GLU A 77 -7.10 -9.84 -23.36
C GLU A 77 -7.75 -11.18 -22.94
N LEU A 78 -7.55 -12.24 -23.72
CA LEU A 78 -8.03 -13.59 -23.39
C LEU A 78 -7.45 -14.08 -22.06
N TYR A 79 -6.14 -13.97 -21.88
CA TYR A 79 -5.48 -14.33 -20.63
C TYR A 79 -6.00 -13.53 -19.43
N HIS A 80 -6.23 -12.23 -19.60
CA HIS A 80 -6.79 -11.38 -18.55
C HIS A 80 -8.21 -11.82 -18.16
N GLY A 81 -9.02 -12.22 -19.14
CA GLY A 81 -10.34 -12.83 -18.95
C GLY A 81 -10.28 -14.16 -18.20
N GLU A 82 -9.44 -15.10 -18.64
CA GLU A 82 -9.24 -16.42 -18.01
C GLU A 82 -8.86 -16.29 -16.53
N ILE A 83 -7.94 -15.36 -16.20
CA ILE A 83 -7.55 -15.13 -14.80
C ILE A 83 -8.70 -14.55 -13.98
N LYS A 84 -9.58 -13.75 -14.56
CA LYS A 84 -10.77 -13.22 -13.86
C LYS A 84 -11.84 -14.30 -13.66
N GLU A 85 -11.91 -15.31 -14.51
CA GLU A 85 -12.80 -16.46 -14.31
C GLU A 85 -12.30 -17.36 -13.18
N ALA A 86 -10.98 -17.55 -13.09
CA ALA A 86 -10.36 -18.38 -12.06
C ALA A 86 -10.17 -17.65 -10.71
N LEU A 87 -9.93 -16.34 -10.72
CA LEU A 87 -9.50 -15.55 -9.55
C LEU A 87 -10.20 -14.19 -9.48
N THR A 88 -10.01 -13.47 -8.37
CA THR A 88 -10.64 -12.14 -8.19
C THR A 88 -10.25 -11.12 -9.29
N PRO A 89 -11.13 -10.16 -9.63
CA PRO A 89 -10.82 -9.08 -10.56
C PRO A 89 -9.55 -8.31 -10.22
N ALA A 90 -9.28 -8.08 -8.92
CA ALA A 90 -8.06 -7.44 -8.46
C ALA A 90 -6.80 -8.26 -8.78
N THR A 91 -6.88 -9.59 -8.71
CA THR A 91 -5.77 -10.46 -9.11
C THR A 91 -5.55 -10.41 -10.63
N ALA A 92 -6.61 -10.49 -11.43
CA ALA A 92 -6.52 -10.36 -12.88
C ALA A 92 -5.90 -9.02 -13.30
N ASN A 93 -6.34 -7.91 -12.71
CA ASN A 93 -5.75 -6.58 -12.96
C ASN A 93 -4.28 -6.46 -12.55
N ARG A 94 -3.86 -7.15 -11.48
CA ARG A 94 -2.45 -7.24 -11.09
C ARG A 94 -1.62 -8.02 -12.10
N HIS A 95 -2.16 -9.08 -12.72
CA HIS A 95 -1.50 -9.80 -13.81
C HIS A 95 -1.33 -8.92 -15.04
N LEU A 96 -2.40 -8.24 -15.47
CA LEU A 96 -2.35 -7.29 -16.58
C LEU A 96 -1.34 -6.16 -16.32
N SER A 97 -1.27 -5.66 -15.08
CA SER A 97 -0.33 -4.60 -14.71
C SER A 97 1.13 -5.08 -14.73
N LEU A 98 1.38 -6.34 -14.35
CA LEU A 98 2.70 -6.97 -14.46
C LEU A 98 3.12 -7.15 -15.92
N LEU A 99 2.24 -7.73 -16.75
CA LEU A 99 2.46 -7.90 -18.19
C LEU A 99 2.70 -6.56 -18.89
N SER A 100 1.87 -5.56 -18.61
CA SER A 100 2.04 -4.22 -19.17
C SER A 100 3.39 -3.60 -18.81
N LYS A 101 3.90 -3.80 -17.58
CA LYS A 101 5.23 -3.33 -17.18
C LYS A 101 6.35 -4.12 -17.87
N LEU A 102 6.23 -5.43 -18.01
CA LEU A 102 7.17 -6.29 -18.74
C LEU A 102 7.33 -5.81 -20.19
N PHE A 103 6.21 -5.65 -20.91
CA PHE A 103 6.23 -5.18 -22.29
C PHE A 103 6.69 -3.73 -22.42
N LYS A 104 6.36 -2.86 -21.46
CA LYS A 104 6.91 -1.48 -21.43
C LYS A 104 8.43 -1.49 -21.33
N LEU A 105 9.02 -2.37 -20.53
CA LEU A 105 10.48 -2.52 -20.46
C LEU A 105 11.05 -3.10 -21.77
N ALA A 106 10.39 -4.08 -22.37
CA ALA A 106 10.81 -4.64 -23.65
C ALA A 106 10.82 -3.58 -24.78
N VAL A 107 9.85 -2.66 -24.77
CA VAL A 107 9.86 -1.49 -25.67
C VAL A 107 11.02 -0.54 -25.35
N GLN A 108 11.25 -0.23 -24.07
CA GLN A 108 12.37 0.63 -23.65
C GLN A 108 13.74 0.04 -24.00
N TRP A 109 13.89 -1.27 -23.98
CA TRP A 109 15.11 -1.99 -24.35
C TRP A 109 15.25 -2.24 -25.86
N GLY A 110 14.26 -1.81 -26.67
CA GLY A 110 14.31 -1.90 -28.12
C GLY A 110 13.98 -3.29 -28.70
N TYR A 111 13.36 -4.17 -27.91
CA TYR A 111 12.89 -5.49 -28.37
C TYR A 111 11.53 -5.43 -29.05
N LEU A 112 10.72 -4.43 -28.73
CA LEU A 112 9.38 -4.22 -29.28
C LEU A 112 9.18 -2.75 -29.64
N GLU A 113 8.32 -2.49 -30.62
CA GLU A 113 7.90 -1.13 -30.94
C GLU A 113 6.70 -0.68 -30.09
N LYS A 114 5.79 -1.61 -29.78
CA LYS A 114 4.51 -1.33 -29.10
C LYS A 114 4.24 -2.34 -28.00
N ASN A 115 3.51 -1.89 -26.97
CA ASN A 115 3.09 -2.74 -25.86
C ASN A 115 1.74 -3.40 -26.16
N PRO A 116 1.65 -4.75 -26.28
CA PRO A 116 0.39 -5.44 -26.59
C PRO A 116 -0.66 -5.32 -25.49
N CYS A 117 -0.27 -4.97 -24.25
CA CYS A 117 -1.22 -4.73 -23.16
C CYS A 117 -1.81 -3.31 -23.15
N GLN A 118 -1.35 -2.43 -24.05
CA GLN A 118 -1.84 -1.05 -24.10
C GLN A 118 -3.28 -1.02 -24.59
N GLY A 119 -4.15 -0.32 -23.85
CA GLY A 119 -5.57 -0.16 -24.18
C GLY A 119 -6.48 -1.28 -23.67
N ILE A 120 -5.94 -2.30 -22.99
CA ILE A 120 -6.78 -3.33 -22.32
C ILE A 120 -7.41 -2.72 -21.07
N ALA A 121 -8.73 -2.72 -21.00
CA ALA A 121 -9.48 -2.19 -19.87
C ALA A 121 -9.31 -3.10 -18.64
N LYS A 122 -9.08 -2.49 -17.49
CA LYS A 122 -9.07 -3.20 -16.21
C LYS A 122 -10.49 -3.51 -15.77
N PHE A 123 -10.69 -4.65 -15.10
CA PHE A 123 -11.97 -4.96 -14.47
C PHE A 123 -12.24 -3.99 -13.32
N LYS A 124 -13.52 -3.69 -13.06
CA LYS A 124 -13.91 -2.93 -11.88
C LYS A 124 -13.57 -3.74 -10.62
N GLU A 125 -12.93 -3.11 -9.65
CA GLU A 125 -12.57 -3.73 -8.37
C GLU A 125 -13.46 -3.17 -7.26
N ASN A 126 -14.20 -4.03 -6.56
CA ASN A 126 -14.83 -3.66 -5.30
C ASN A 126 -14.04 -4.24 -4.12
N ASN A 127 -13.04 -3.47 -3.67
CA ASN A 127 -12.22 -3.82 -2.51
C ASN A 127 -12.67 -3.07 -1.23
N GLN A 128 -13.91 -2.54 -1.22
CA GLN A 128 -14.46 -1.93 -0.01
C GLN A 128 -14.97 -3.05 0.90
N ARG A 129 -14.46 -3.07 2.14
CA ARG A 129 -14.89 -4.01 3.18
C ARG A 129 -15.06 -3.22 4.46
N HIS A 130 -16.29 -3.21 4.97
CA HIS A 130 -16.72 -2.51 6.18
C HIS A 130 -16.83 -3.51 7.32
N ARG A 131 -15.70 -4.13 7.70
CA ARG A 131 -15.64 -5.08 8.81
C ARG A 131 -14.75 -4.53 9.90
N TYR A 132 -15.34 -4.30 11.06
CA TYR A 132 -14.67 -3.95 12.31
C TYR A 132 -15.34 -4.70 13.47
N LEU A 133 -14.63 -4.85 14.58
CA LEU A 133 -15.12 -5.55 15.77
C LEU A 133 -16.20 -4.75 16.49
N SER A 134 -17.30 -5.40 16.90
CA SER A 134 -18.23 -4.82 17.88
C SER A 134 -17.66 -4.88 19.30
N GLU A 135 -18.28 -4.18 20.25
CA GLU A 135 -17.89 -4.26 21.67
C GLU A 135 -17.99 -5.69 22.23
N ASP A 136 -19.02 -6.44 21.87
CA ASP A 136 -19.19 -7.84 22.26
C ASP A 136 -18.10 -8.74 21.67
N GLU A 137 -17.77 -8.53 20.39
CA GLU A 137 -16.68 -9.27 19.76
C GLU A 137 -15.32 -8.91 20.36
N LEU A 138 -15.09 -7.64 20.72
CA LEU A 138 -13.89 -7.24 21.44
C LEU A 138 -13.79 -8.00 22.76
N ARG A 139 -14.84 -7.97 23.59
CA ARG A 139 -14.87 -8.69 24.88
C ARG A 139 -14.55 -10.18 24.71
N ARG A 140 -15.23 -10.87 23.79
CA ARG A 140 -14.97 -12.29 23.51
C ARG A 140 -13.56 -12.55 22.97
N MET A 141 -13.04 -11.67 22.11
CA MET A 141 -11.69 -11.79 21.56
C MET A 141 -10.63 -11.65 22.66
N PHE A 142 -10.78 -10.69 23.58
CA PHE A 142 -9.86 -10.51 24.69
C PHE A 142 -9.89 -11.69 25.66
N ALA A 143 -11.09 -12.22 25.99
CA ALA A 143 -11.21 -13.44 26.79
C ALA A 143 -10.53 -14.64 26.12
N ALA A 144 -10.72 -14.83 24.82
CA ALA A 144 -10.05 -15.90 24.07
C ALA A 144 -8.51 -15.74 24.03
N MET A 145 -8.01 -14.50 24.01
CA MET A 145 -6.57 -14.21 24.06
C MET A 145 -5.91 -14.67 25.37
N GLU A 146 -6.63 -14.68 26.50
CA GLU A 146 -6.11 -15.16 27.78
C GLU A 146 -5.76 -16.66 27.73
N SER A 147 -6.51 -17.43 26.94
CA SER A 147 -6.31 -18.86 26.75
C SER A 147 -5.27 -19.24 25.68
N GLU A 148 -4.75 -18.28 24.91
CA GLU A 148 -3.81 -18.57 23.82
C GLU A 148 -2.39 -18.81 24.36
N PRO A 149 -1.76 -19.98 24.13
CA PRO A 149 -0.45 -20.28 24.70
C PRO A 149 0.67 -19.37 24.15
N ASN A 150 0.55 -18.87 22.92
CA ASN A 150 1.56 -17.98 22.36
C ASN A 150 1.30 -16.51 22.73
N GLN A 151 1.84 -16.10 23.88
CA GLN A 151 1.69 -14.74 24.40
C GLN A 151 2.34 -13.66 23.52
N VAL A 152 3.36 -13.99 22.72
CA VAL A 152 3.94 -13.03 21.75
C VAL A 152 2.94 -12.72 20.63
N ILE A 153 2.17 -13.72 20.16
CA ILE A 153 1.08 -13.48 19.20
C ILE A 153 0.01 -12.60 19.84
N VAL A 154 -0.38 -12.88 21.09
CA VAL A 154 -1.38 -12.09 21.81
C VAL A 154 -0.94 -10.63 21.94
N ALA A 155 0.28 -10.40 22.41
CA ALA A 155 0.86 -9.07 22.56
C ALA A 155 0.88 -8.32 21.22
N ALA A 156 1.34 -8.98 20.14
CA ALA A 156 1.36 -8.38 18.81
C ALA A 156 -0.05 -8.03 18.31
N LEU A 157 -1.05 -8.89 18.50
CA LEU A 157 -2.43 -8.63 18.06
C LEU A 157 -3.08 -7.47 18.84
N LYS A 158 -2.89 -7.43 20.17
CA LYS A 158 -3.33 -6.30 21.02
C LYS A 158 -2.68 -5.01 20.55
N PHE A 159 -1.36 -5.02 20.32
CA PHE A 159 -0.63 -3.86 19.81
C PHE A 159 -1.15 -3.37 18.46
N LEU A 160 -1.42 -4.28 17.51
CA LEU A 160 -2.00 -3.92 16.21
C LEU A 160 -3.40 -3.28 16.34
N LEU A 161 -4.23 -3.77 17.25
CA LEU A 161 -5.56 -3.21 17.52
C LEU A 161 -5.47 -1.84 18.19
N LEU A 162 -4.57 -1.66 19.16
CA LEU A 162 -4.44 -0.43 19.94
C LEU A 162 -3.79 0.73 19.17
N THR A 163 -3.02 0.44 18.11
CA THR A 163 -2.28 1.46 17.35
C THR A 163 -2.78 1.64 15.92
N GLY A 164 -3.55 0.67 15.40
CA GLY A 164 -3.96 0.64 13.99
C GLY A 164 -2.79 0.53 13.00
N ILE A 165 -1.57 0.27 13.46
CA ILE A 165 -0.38 0.14 12.60
C ILE A 165 -0.57 -0.98 11.57
N ARG A 166 0.12 -0.91 10.42
CA ARG A 166 0.07 -2.01 9.44
C ARG A 166 0.69 -3.25 10.07
N LYS A 167 0.11 -4.43 9.82
CA LYS A 167 0.58 -5.70 10.37
C LYS A 167 2.10 -5.87 10.20
N GLU A 168 2.62 -5.75 8.98
CA GLU A 168 4.06 -5.90 8.74
C GLU A 168 4.90 -4.84 9.47
N GLU A 169 4.44 -3.58 9.54
CA GLU A 169 5.13 -2.50 10.26
C GLU A 169 5.19 -2.80 11.77
N GLY A 170 4.07 -3.25 12.37
CA GLY A 170 4.01 -3.58 13.80
C GLY A 170 4.80 -4.84 14.16
N LEU A 171 4.77 -5.89 13.32
CA LEU A 171 5.53 -7.12 13.55
C LEU A 171 7.04 -6.92 13.41
N GLN A 172 7.47 -5.96 12.59
CA GLN A 172 8.88 -5.61 12.39
C GLN A 172 9.36 -4.48 13.32
N ALA A 173 8.53 -4.04 14.27
CA ALA A 173 8.92 -3.01 15.23
C ALA A 173 10.15 -3.47 16.03
N LYS A 174 11.11 -2.56 16.20
CA LYS A 174 12.37 -2.80 16.91
C LYS A 174 12.50 -1.89 18.12
N TRP A 175 13.19 -2.36 19.14
CA TRP A 175 13.45 -1.60 20.36
C TRP A 175 14.15 -0.26 20.11
N GLU A 176 15.12 -0.23 19.18
CA GLU A 176 15.84 1.00 18.80
C GLU A 176 14.96 2.13 18.25
N HIS A 177 13.69 1.84 17.91
CA HIS A 177 12.75 2.81 17.36
C HIS A 177 11.59 3.13 18.31
N VAL A 178 11.54 2.49 19.48
CA VAL A 178 10.51 2.71 20.48
C VAL A 178 11.02 3.74 21.48
N ASP A 179 10.26 4.82 21.62
CA ASP A 179 10.42 5.78 22.70
C ASP A 179 9.29 5.57 23.71
N LEU A 180 9.60 4.87 24.80
CA LEU A 180 8.64 4.55 25.86
C LEU A 180 8.27 5.76 26.72
N GLU A 181 9.13 6.78 26.77
CA GLU A 181 8.91 8.01 27.54
C GLU A 181 8.00 8.96 26.78
N ARG A 182 8.30 9.20 25.49
CA ARG A 182 7.48 10.05 24.61
C ARG A 182 6.23 9.37 24.08
N GLY A 183 6.11 8.05 24.26
CA GLY A 183 4.96 7.29 23.78
C GLY A 183 4.91 7.22 22.25
N SER A 184 6.03 6.92 21.59
CA SER A 184 6.08 6.89 20.13
C SER A 184 6.89 5.72 19.56
N LEU A 185 6.50 5.24 18.38
CA LEU A 185 7.26 4.28 17.58
C LEU A 185 7.65 4.92 16.26
N PHE A 186 8.95 5.03 16.01
CA PHE A 186 9.49 5.50 14.75
C PHE A 186 9.48 4.39 13.68
N LEU A 187 8.97 4.71 12.49
CA LEU A 187 9.01 3.82 11.34
C LEU A 187 9.93 4.45 10.28
N PRO A 188 11.20 4.00 10.17
CA PRO A 188 12.16 4.58 9.22
C PRO A 188 11.74 4.34 7.77
N GLU A 189 11.23 3.14 7.49
CA GLU A 189 10.74 2.75 6.17
C GLU A 189 9.31 2.26 6.23
N THR A 190 8.38 3.01 5.62
CA THR A 190 7.01 2.53 5.44
C THR A 190 6.80 1.96 4.04
N LYS A 191 5.69 1.23 3.86
CA LYS A 191 5.25 0.73 2.54
C LYS A 191 5.08 1.85 1.49
N SER A 192 4.89 3.10 1.93
CA SER A 192 4.80 4.31 1.10
C SER A 192 6.13 5.05 0.89
N GLY A 193 7.24 4.57 1.48
CA GLY A 193 8.56 5.19 1.33
C GLY A 193 8.78 6.47 2.13
N ARG A 194 7.88 6.80 3.07
CA ARG A 194 8.00 7.96 3.96
C ARG A 194 8.18 7.49 5.40
N SER A 195 9.13 8.05 6.13
CA SER A 195 9.23 7.83 7.56
C SER A 195 8.04 8.49 8.28
N ARG A 196 7.61 7.90 9.39
CA ARG A 196 6.56 8.48 10.24
C ARG A 196 6.67 7.98 11.68
N TYR A 197 6.05 8.70 12.59
CA TYR A 197 5.84 8.25 13.96
C TYR A 197 4.44 7.66 14.12
N VAL A 198 4.33 6.62 14.94
CA VAL A 198 3.07 6.08 15.44
C VAL A 198 2.94 6.50 16.89
N VAL A 199 1.85 7.19 17.22
CA VAL A 199 1.51 7.57 18.59
C VAL A 199 1.05 6.32 19.34
N LEU A 200 1.61 6.09 20.53
CA LEU A 200 1.30 4.94 21.36
C LEU A 200 0.44 5.39 22.54
N ASN A 201 -0.76 4.82 22.66
CA ASN A 201 -1.61 5.05 23.83
C ASN A 201 -1.06 4.28 25.06
N PRO A 202 -1.54 4.60 26.28
CA PRO A 202 -1.06 3.97 27.51
C PRO A 202 -1.11 2.45 27.49
N GLU A 203 -2.15 1.87 26.89
CA GLU A 203 -2.35 0.42 26.80
C GLU A 203 -1.34 -0.22 25.84
N ALA A 204 -1.03 0.43 24.71
CA ALA A 204 0.01 -0.03 23.80
C ALA A 204 1.38 0.03 24.48
N LEU A 205 1.66 1.09 25.24
CA LEU A 205 2.89 1.19 26.03
C LEU A 205 2.98 0.12 27.11
N ALA A 206 1.87 -0.22 27.77
CA ALA A 206 1.84 -1.32 28.72
C ALA A 206 2.18 -2.67 28.07
N ILE A 207 1.68 -2.93 26.85
CA ILE A 207 2.05 -4.12 26.08
C ILE A 207 3.55 -4.16 25.79
N LEU A 208 4.14 -3.02 25.39
CA LEU A 208 5.57 -2.91 25.13
C LEU A 208 6.39 -3.11 26.41
N ARG A 209 6.04 -2.44 27.51
CA ARG A 209 6.74 -2.58 28.80
C ARG A 209 6.70 -4.00 29.36
N ALA A 210 5.65 -4.76 29.06
CA ALA A 210 5.53 -6.16 29.45
C ALA A 210 6.37 -7.13 28.59
N GLN A 211 6.94 -6.68 27.45
CA GLN A 211 7.83 -7.51 26.67
C GLN A 211 9.23 -7.56 27.29
N THR A 212 9.84 -8.74 27.32
CA THR A 212 11.24 -8.91 27.73
C THR A 212 12.16 -8.85 26.51
N PRO A 213 13.09 -7.88 26.41
CA PRO A 213 14.08 -7.86 25.35
C PRO A 213 14.93 -9.14 25.37
N ILE A 214 15.12 -9.75 24.19
CA ILE A 214 15.96 -10.94 24.04
C ILE A 214 17.34 -10.51 23.54
N PRO A 215 18.44 -10.86 24.24
CA PRO A 215 19.79 -10.56 23.77
C PRO A 215 20.03 -11.02 22.33
N GLY A 216 20.55 -10.13 21.48
CA GLY A 216 20.78 -10.40 20.06
C GLY A 216 19.54 -10.41 19.16
N ASN A 217 18.35 -10.12 19.69
CA ASN A 217 17.13 -9.96 18.90
C ASN A 217 16.61 -8.51 19.00
N PRO A 218 16.64 -7.72 17.91
CA PRO A 218 16.26 -6.31 17.97
C PRO A 218 14.74 -6.08 18.01
N TYR A 219 13.93 -7.11 17.76
CA TYR A 219 12.49 -6.96 17.56
C TYR A 219 11.70 -6.96 18.88
N VAL A 220 10.68 -6.11 18.93
CA VAL A 220 9.73 -6.03 20.05
C VAL A 220 8.94 -7.33 20.20
N PHE A 221 8.53 -7.91 19.06
CA PHE A 221 7.78 -9.17 19.00
C PHE A 221 8.65 -10.26 18.35
N PRO A 222 9.44 -11.01 19.14
CA PRO A 222 10.38 -11.99 18.61
C PRO A 222 9.67 -13.22 18.00
N GLY A 223 10.23 -13.75 16.93
CA GLY A 223 9.78 -14.98 16.30
C GLY A 223 10.40 -16.23 16.92
N ARG A 224 10.00 -17.41 16.42
CA ARG A 224 10.62 -18.70 16.82
C ARG A 224 12.05 -18.86 16.32
N VAL A 225 12.38 -18.19 15.21
CA VAL A 225 13.73 -18.21 14.65
C VAL A 225 14.53 -17.11 15.33
N GLN A 226 15.71 -17.47 15.86
CA GLN A 226 16.58 -16.54 16.56
C GLN A 226 16.91 -15.32 15.70
N GLY A 227 16.86 -14.13 16.31
CA GLY A 227 17.14 -12.86 15.64
C GLY A 227 16.08 -12.42 14.61
N GLN A 228 14.97 -13.14 14.47
CA GLN A 228 13.89 -12.81 13.53
C GLN A 228 12.64 -12.32 14.27
N PRO A 229 11.80 -11.50 13.62
CA PRO A 229 10.53 -11.08 14.19
C PRO A 229 9.48 -12.18 14.09
N LEU A 230 8.37 -12.00 14.79
CA LEU A 230 7.15 -12.78 14.59
C LEU A 230 6.69 -12.64 13.13
N ASN A 231 6.86 -13.69 12.33
CA ASN A 231 6.61 -13.59 10.88
C ASN A 231 5.12 -13.65 10.50
N ASN A 232 4.35 -14.48 11.18
CA ASN A 232 3.01 -14.87 10.73
C ASN A 232 2.11 -15.30 11.91
N PRO A 233 1.37 -14.35 12.50
CA PRO A 233 0.44 -14.65 13.58
C PRO A 233 -0.88 -15.29 13.09
N ILE A 234 -1.07 -15.56 11.80
CA ILE A 234 -2.36 -16.02 11.24
C ILE A 234 -2.87 -17.29 11.95
N LYS A 235 -2.00 -18.25 12.26
CA LYS A 235 -2.43 -19.50 12.91
C LYS A 235 -2.98 -19.24 14.32
N GLY A 236 -2.27 -18.44 15.13
CA GLY A 236 -2.75 -18.07 16.48
C GLY A 236 -3.99 -17.18 16.41
N PHE A 237 -4.01 -16.21 15.50
CA PHE A 237 -5.19 -15.38 15.27
C PHE A 237 -6.43 -16.22 14.93
N LYS A 238 -6.32 -17.22 14.04
CA LYS A 238 -7.44 -18.11 13.72
C LYS A 238 -7.94 -18.92 14.93
N ARG A 239 -7.03 -19.38 15.81
CA ARG A 239 -7.44 -20.06 17.05
C ARG A 239 -8.20 -19.13 17.98
N ILE A 240 -7.69 -17.91 18.17
CA ILE A 240 -8.36 -16.87 18.97
C ILE A 240 -9.75 -16.58 18.42
N LEU A 241 -9.89 -16.39 17.10
CA LEU A 241 -11.18 -16.14 16.47
C LEU A 241 -12.16 -17.31 16.65
N ALA A 242 -11.67 -18.55 16.49
CA ALA A 242 -12.50 -19.74 16.68
C ALA A 242 -12.99 -19.86 18.14
N ALA A 243 -12.09 -19.70 19.11
CA ALA A 243 -12.44 -19.71 20.54
C ALA A 243 -13.38 -18.56 20.92
N ALA A 244 -13.20 -17.39 20.30
CA ALA A 244 -14.06 -16.24 20.51
C ALA A 244 -15.40 -16.32 19.77
N GLY A 245 -15.61 -17.30 18.88
CA GLY A 245 -16.80 -17.37 18.02
C GLY A 245 -16.94 -16.17 17.07
N ILE A 246 -15.83 -15.70 16.51
CA ILE A 246 -15.78 -14.55 15.60
C ILE A 246 -15.47 -15.03 14.19
N GLU A 247 -16.38 -14.73 13.27
CA GLU A 247 -16.23 -15.10 11.87
C GLU A 247 -15.83 -13.91 10.98
N ASN A 248 -15.29 -14.26 9.81
CA ASN A 248 -14.99 -13.31 8.74
C ASN A 248 -14.21 -12.06 9.23
N LEU A 249 -13.16 -12.27 10.03
CA LEU A 249 -12.22 -11.23 10.47
C LEU A 249 -10.81 -11.57 10.01
N ARG A 250 -10.09 -10.57 9.48
CA ARG A 250 -8.70 -10.64 9.03
C ARG A 250 -7.86 -9.78 9.97
N ILE A 251 -6.57 -10.07 10.08
CA ILE A 251 -5.66 -9.26 10.91
C ILE A 251 -5.67 -7.77 10.48
N HIS A 252 -5.82 -7.50 9.18
CA HIS A 252 -5.90 -6.11 8.71
C HIS A 252 -7.18 -5.39 9.19
N ASP A 253 -8.22 -6.13 9.58
CA ASP A 253 -9.43 -5.54 10.15
C ASP A 253 -9.23 -5.02 11.56
N LEU A 254 -8.14 -5.40 12.25
CA LEU A 254 -7.78 -4.76 13.51
C LEU A 254 -7.47 -3.27 13.31
N ARG A 255 -6.87 -2.92 12.17
CA ARG A 255 -6.68 -1.52 11.77
C ARG A 255 -7.98 -0.82 11.41
N HIS A 256 -8.91 -1.53 10.74
CA HIS A 256 -10.24 -1.00 10.49
C HIS A 256 -11.03 -0.81 11.79
N SER A 257 -10.83 -1.70 12.75
CA SER A 257 -11.42 -1.61 14.09
C SER A 257 -10.87 -0.43 14.85
N PHE A 258 -9.55 -0.22 14.86
CA PHE A 258 -8.94 0.99 15.43
C PHE A 258 -9.55 2.27 14.87
N ALA A 259 -9.66 2.39 13.54
CA ALA A 259 -10.27 3.57 12.93
C ALA A 259 -11.73 3.77 13.33
N SER A 260 -12.52 2.70 13.34
CA SER A 260 -13.95 2.77 13.66
C SER A 260 -14.14 3.14 15.13
N LEU A 261 -13.34 2.55 16.03
CA LEU A 261 -13.32 2.89 17.45
C LEU A 261 -12.91 4.34 17.68
N ALA A 262 -11.89 4.83 16.98
CA ALA A 262 -11.46 6.22 17.09
C ALA A 262 -12.56 7.20 16.64
N VAL A 263 -13.24 6.94 15.51
CA VAL A 263 -14.35 7.78 15.04
C VAL A 263 -15.52 7.75 16.02
N ASN A 264 -15.89 6.57 16.52
CA ASN A 264 -16.96 6.43 17.51
C ASN A 264 -16.61 7.12 18.85
N ALA A 265 -15.32 7.18 19.20
CA ALA A 265 -14.82 7.96 20.34
C ALA A 265 -14.73 9.48 20.08
N GLY A 266 -15.22 9.95 18.92
CA GLY A 266 -15.30 11.37 18.58
C GLY A 266 -14.13 11.92 17.78
N ALA A 267 -13.16 11.09 17.36
CA ALA A 267 -12.06 11.55 16.52
C ALA A 267 -12.56 11.96 15.12
N THR A 268 -11.95 12.99 14.56
CA THR A 268 -12.27 13.42 13.18
C THR A 268 -11.62 12.48 12.16
N LEU A 269 -12.10 12.53 10.90
CA LEU A 269 -11.43 11.82 9.81
C LEU A 269 -9.99 12.33 9.59
N TYR A 270 -9.70 13.58 9.95
CA TYR A 270 -8.35 14.13 9.93
C TYR A 270 -7.45 13.43 10.96
N ASP A 271 -7.92 13.27 12.20
CA ASP A 271 -7.17 12.59 13.26
C ASP A 271 -6.88 11.14 12.88
N VAL A 272 -7.91 10.42 12.41
CA VAL A 272 -7.80 9.02 11.97
C VAL A 272 -6.83 8.88 10.80
N GLN A 273 -6.85 9.80 9.83
CA GLN A 273 -5.91 9.82 8.72
C GLN A 273 -4.46 9.93 9.20
N HIS A 274 -4.20 10.81 10.18
CA HIS A 274 -2.86 11.05 10.72
C HIS A 274 -2.38 9.88 11.59
N LEU A 275 -3.21 9.39 12.52
CA LEU A 275 -2.91 8.23 13.35
C LEU A 275 -2.57 7.00 12.51
N LEU A 276 -3.35 6.75 11.46
CA LEU A 276 -3.11 5.62 10.56
C LEU A 276 -2.01 5.89 9.51
N GLY A 277 -1.61 7.13 9.29
CA GLY A 277 -0.64 7.47 8.25
C GLY A 277 -1.16 7.13 6.85
N HIS A 278 -2.39 7.52 6.54
CA HIS A 278 -2.93 7.44 5.19
C HIS A 278 -2.38 8.59 4.34
N ALA A 279 -1.71 8.25 3.24
CA ALA A 279 -1.19 9.25 2.30
C ALA A 279 -2.31 9.97 1.53
N SER A 280 -3.48 9.36 1.39
CA SER A 280 -4.62 9.87 0.63
C SER A 280 -5.87 9.87 1.52
N PRO A 281 -6.59 11.02 1.61
CA PRO A 281 -7.83 11.12 2.37
C PRO A 281 -8.91 10.13 1.93
N GLN A 282 -8.93 9.74 0.65
CA GLN A 282 -9.87 8.77 0.09
C GLN A 282 -9.81 7.40 0.80
N THR A 283 -8.66 7.05 1.39
CA THR A 283 -8.54 5.82 2.19
C THR A 283 -9.34 5.93 3.48
N THR A 284 -9.41 7.12 4.08
CA THR A 284 -10.10 7.40 5.34
C THR A 284 -11.60 7.68 5.15
N GLN A 285 -12.02 8.17 3.97
CA GLN A 285 -13.44 8.40 3.64
C GLN A 285 -14.33 7.16 3.76
N ARG A 286 -13.75 5.96 3.82
CA ARG A 286 -14.50 4.73 4.09
C ARG A 286 -15.18 4.73 5.47
N TYR A 287 -14.76 5.58 6.40
CA TYR A 287 -15.35 5.72 7.74
C TYR A 287 -16.33 6.90 7.86
N THR A 288 -16.62 7.61 6.77
CA THR A 288 -17.51 8.79 6.83
C THR A 288 -18.90 8.48 7.37
N HIS A 289 -19.45 7.30 7.07
CA HIS A 289 -20.76 6.85 7.59
C HIS A 289 -20.83 6.76 9.14
N LEU A 290 -19.69 6.69 9.83
CA LEU A 290 -19.63 6.68 11.30
C LEU A 290 -19.66 8.09 11.91
N THR A 291 -19.63 9.15 11.08
CA THR A 291 -19.56 10.53 11.54
C THR A 291 -20.91 11.24 11.58
N ASP A 292 -22.00 10.59 11.14
CA ASP A 292 -23.31 11.23 10.96
C ASP A 292 -23.84 11.91 12.24
N GLU A 293 -23.74 11.24 13.39
CA GLU A 293 -24.16 11.82 14.67
C GLU A 293 -23.28 13.01 15.08
N ARG A 294 -21.97 12.92 14.84
CA ARG A 294 -21.04 14.02 15.08
C ARG A 294 -21.35 15.22 14.19
N LEU A 295 -21.70 14.99 12.93
CA LEU A 295 -22.09 16.06 12.00
C LEU A 295 -23.35 16.77 12.50
N ARG A 296 -24.32 16.05 13.07
CA ARG A 296 -25.50 16.66 13.72
C ARG A 296 -25.11 17.51 14.92
N GLN A 297 -24.23 17.01 15.80
CA GLN A 297 -23.75 17.76 16.96
C GLN A 297 -23.02 19.05 16.55
N VAL A 298 -22.11 18.96 15.58
CA VAL A 298 -21.35 20.12 15.06
C VAL A 298 -22.31 21.13 14.42
N SER A 299 -23.29 20.66 13.64
CA SER A 299 -24.32 21.53 13.05
C SER A 299 -25.16 22.23 14.14
N GLY A 300 -25.56 21.50 15.19
CA GLY A 300 -26.30 22.06 16.32
C GLY A 300 -25.51 23.14 17.08
N ALA A 301 -24.20 22.96 17.26
CA ALA A 301 -23.33 23.93 17.91
C ALA A 301 -23.28 25.29 17.17
N VAL A 302 -23.34 25.28 15.83
CA VAL A 302 -23.44 26.52 15.04
C VAL A 302 -24.73 27.27 15.39
N GLY A 303 -25.85 26.56 15.55
CA GLY A 303 -27.13 27.13 15.95
C GLY A 303 -27.08 27.82 17.33
N GLN A 304 -26.34 27.23 18.28
CA GLN A 304 -26.15 27.83 19.61
C GLN A 304 -25.36 29.14 19.53
N VAL A 305 -24.26 29.17 18.77
CA VAL A 305 -23.44 30.38 18.58
C VAL A 305 -24.25 31.50 17.92
N VAL A 306 -24.98 31.18 16.85
CA VAL A 306 -25.85 32.15 16.16
C VAL A 306 -27.00 32.60 17.05
N GLY A 307 -27.56 31.71 17.86
CA GLY A 307 -28.60 32.03 18.83
C GLY A 307 -28.15 33.02 19.90
N GLN A 308 -26.93 32.84 20.44
CA GLN A 308 -26.34 33.74 21.43
C GLN A 308 -26.05 35.15 20.88
N ALA A 309 -25.72 35.26 19.58
CA ALA A 309 -25.53 36.56 18.92
C ALA A 309 -26.84 37.35 18.77
N LYS A 310 -28.01 36.69 18.78
CA LYS A 310 -29.32 37.37 18.74
C LYS A 310 -29.74 37.98 20.08
N THR A 311 -29.10 37.58 21.17
CA THR A 311 -29.48 37.99 22.53
C THR A 311 -28.63 39.13 23.10
N VAL A 312 -27.87 39.88 22.27
CA VAL A 312 -27.21 41.10 22.74
C VAL A 312 -28.28 42.10 23.23
N PRO A 313 -28.28 42.49 24.52
CA PRO A 313 -29.24 43.46 25.03
C PRO A 313 -29.02 44.81 24.37
N ASN A 314 -30.09 45.38 23.86
CA ASN A 314 -30.18 46.77 23.45
C ASN A 314 -30.15 47.66 24.70
N SER A 315 -29.01 47.74 25.40
CA SER A 315 -28.81 48.61 26.56
C SER A 315 -27.71 49.62 26.25
N GLU A 316 -28.05 50.60 25.41
CA GLU A 316 -27.46 51.95 25.40
C GLU A 316 -28.17 52.79 24.33
N ARG A 317 -29.41 53.20 24.63
CA ARG A 317 -29.95 54.46 24.13
C ARG A 317 -30.35 55.26 25.36
N HIS A 318 -29.45 56.11 25.83
CA HIS A 318 -29.82 57.17 26.75
C HIS A 318 -30.45 58.34 25.95
N PRO A 319 -31.48 58.99 26.52
CA PRO A 319 -32.37 59.93 25.83
C PRO A 319 -31.71 61.24 25.42
#